data_AF-A0A2T8KRB1-F1
#
_entry.id   AF-A0A2T8KRB1-F1
#
_cell.length_a   1.000
_cell.length_b   1.000
_cell.length_c   1.000
_cell.angle_alpha   90.00
_cell.angle_beta   90.00
_cell.angle_gamma   90.00
#
_symmetry.space_group_name_H-M   'P 1'
#
loop_
_entity.id
_entity.type
_entity.pdbx_description
1 polymer ?
#
loop_
_entity_poly.entity_id
_entity_poly.type
_entity_poly.pdbx_seq_one_letter_code
_entity_poly.pdbx_strand_id
1 'polypeptide(L)' 'MEFGVVVFEKRADGERAIDELNGHEAGGCKLRVDWAYPSCV' A
#
# COMPACT_ATOMS: atom_id res chain seq x y z
N MET A 1 15.87 -3.40 2.33
CA MET A 1 14.67 -2.77 1.74
C MET A 1 13.51 -3.45 2.41
N GLU A 2 12.88 -2.76 3.35
CA GLU A 2 11.84 -3.30 4.21
C GLU A 2 10.49 -3.04 3.54
N PHE A 3 9.67 -4.07 3.36
CA PHE A 3 8.34 -3.96 2.76
C PHE A 3 7.32 -4.41 3.80
N GLY A 4 6.30 -3.59 4.01
CA GLY A 4 5.13 -3.94 4.83
C GLY A 4 3.96 -4.28 3.93
N VAL A 5 3.26 -5.37 4.24
CA VAL A 5 1.99 -5.71 3.58
C VAL A 5 0.88 -5.51 4.60
N VAL A 6 -0.14 -4.76 4.22
CA VAL A 6 -1.34 -4.54 5.03
C VAL A 6 -2.53 -5.13 4.28
N VAL A 7 -3.32 -5.95 4.99
CA VAL A 7 -4.54 -6.55 4.43
C VAL A 7 -5.73 -5.81 5.00
N PHE A 8 -6.52 -5.21 4.12
CA PHE A 8 -7.77 -4.56 4.47
C PHE A 8 -8.93 -5.57 4.34
N GLU A 9 -9.91 -5.47 5.23
CA GLU A 9 -11.13 -6.29 5.15
C GLU A 9 -11.99 -5.90 3.93
N LYS A 10 -11.97 -4.61 3.58
CA LYS A 10 -12.78 -4.04 2.49
C LYS A 10 -11.89 -3.50 1.39
N ARG A 11 -12.29 -3.76 0.15
CA ARG A 11 -11.60 -3.25 -1.03
C ARG A 11 -11.61 -1.72 -1.10
N ALA A 12 -12.72 -1.09 -0.71
CA ALA A 12 -12.86 0.36 -0.72
C ALA A 12 -11.85 1.05 0.22
N ASP A 13 -11.59 0.48 1.39
CA ASP A 13 -10.58 0.99 2.32
C ASP A 13 -9.16 0.84 1.75
N GLY A 14 -8.89 -0.27 1.04
CA GLY A 14 -7.62 -0.47 0.32
C GLY A 14 -7.41 0.54 -0.82
N GLU A 15 -8.44 0.83 -1.62
CA GLU A 15 -8.37 1.85 -2.68
C GLU A 15 -8.06 3.23 -2.11
N ARG A 16 -8.74 3.62 -1.03
CA ARG A 16 -8.50 4.90 -0.36
C ARG A 16 -7.09 4.98 0.25
N ALA A 17 -6.62 3.88 0.85
CA ALA A 17 -5.28 3.83 1.42
C ALA A 17 -4.21 3.96 0.33
N ILE A 18 -4.41 3.35 -0.85
CA ILE A 18 -3.49 3.51 -1.98
C ILE A 18 -3.50 4.95 -2.48
N ASP A 19 -4.66 5.56 -2.66
CA ASP A 19 -4.75 6.95 -3.13
C ASP A 19 -4.09 7.94 -2.15
N GLU A 20 -4.33 7.77 -0.85
CA GLU A 20 -3.85 8.70 0.18
C GLU A 20 -2.38 8.48 0.56
N LEU A 21 -1.89 7.22 0.56
CA LEU A 21 -0.53 6.88 0.96
C LEU A 21 0.46 6.87 -0.22
N ASN A 22 0.00 6.66 -1.45
CA ASN A 22 0.90 6.62 -2.60
C ASN A 22 1.43 8.02 -2.91
N GLY A 23 2.73 8.21 -2.67
CA GLY A 23 3.38 9.52 -2.79
C GLY A 23 3.42 10.31 -1.49
N HIS A 24 2.91 9.76 -0.38
CA HIS A 24 3.08 10.36 0.93
C HIS A 24 4.54 10.28 1.38
N GLU A 25 5.08 11.36 1.93
CA GLU A 25 6.47 11.44 2.38
C GLU A 25 6.53 11.19 3.90
N ALA A 26 6.92 9.98 4.29
CA ALA A 26 7.08 9.61 5.68
C ALA A 26 8.56 9.66 6.04
N GLY A 27 8.94 10.57 6.95
CA GLY A 27 10.31 10.66 7.47
C GLY A 27 11.38 11.00 6.43
N GLY A 28 11.03 11.73 5.36
CA GLY A 28 11.93 12.08 4.26
C GLY A 28 12.04 11.03 3.15
N CYS A 29 11.25 9.96 3.23
CA CYS A 29 11.15 8.92 2.20
C CYS A 29 9.75 8.91 1.59
N LYS A 30 9.67 8.88 0.26
CA LYS A 30 8.40 8.72 -0.45
C LYS A 30 7.95 7.27 -0.38
N LEU A 31 6.79 7.06 0.21
CA LEU A 31 6.13 5.76 0.25
C LEU A 31 5.45 5.51 -1.10
N ARG A 32 5.61 4.28 -1.60
CA ARG A 32 4.87 3.77 -2.76
C ARG A 32 4.00 2.64 -2.28
N VAL A 33 2.69 2.78 -2.50
CA VAL A 33 1.68 1.79 -2.12
C VAL A 33 0.99 1.32 -3.40
N ASP A 34 0.86 0.00 -3.55
CA ASP A 34 0.24 -0.63 -4.72
C ASP A 34 -0.49 -1.92 -4.28
N TRP A 35 -1.30 -2.47 -5.17
CA TRP A 35 -2.01 -3.72 -4.92
C TRP A 35 -1.03 -4.90 -4.90
N ALA A 36 -0.99 -5.62 -3.78
CA ALA A 36 -0.32 -6.90 -3.71
C ALA A 36 -1.26 -7.99 -4.25
N TYR A 37 -0.95 -8.52 -5.43
CA TYR A 37 -1.63 -9.70 -5.96
C TYR A 37 -0.91 -10.95 -5.47
N PRO A 38 -1.59 -11.86 -4.75
CA PRO A 38 -1.01 -13.17 -4.47
C PRO A 38 -0.85 -13.90 -5.81
N SER A 39 0.36 -13.96 -6.33
CA SER A 39 0.68 -14.89 -7.40
C SER A 39 0.65 -16.29 -6.81
N CYS A 40 -0.50 -16.96 -6.89
CA CYS A 40 -0.53 -18.41 -6.78
C CYS A 40 0.26 -18.98 -7.95
N VAL A 41 1.48 -19.44 -7.67
CA VAL A 41 2.22 -20.41 -8.49
C VAL A 41 2.25 -21.74 -7.77
#